data_AF-M3A6M7-F1
#
_entry.id   AF-M3A6M7-F1
#
_cell.length_a   1.000
_cell.length_b   1.000
_cell.length_c   1.000
_cell.angle_alpha   90.00
_cell.angle_beta   90.00
_cell.angle_gamma   90.00
#
_symmetry.space_group_name_H-M   'P 1'
#
loop_
_entity.id
_entity.type
_entity.pdbx_description
1 polymer ?
#
loop_
_entity_poly.entity_id
_entity_poly.type
_entity_poly.pdbx_seq_one_letter_code
_entity_poly.pdbx_strand_id
1 'polypeptide(L)'
;ISSAQIGSLTATQVAALGSTGVAGLSTSQIDGLTATLMAAIATTGVALLTTTQILSLNGTQASAFTSAQVAAMSSTQIDSLVTLL
;
A
#
# COMPACT_ATOMS: atom_id res chain seq x y z
N ILE A 1 6.87 -15.02 -2.27
CA ILE A 1 5.50 -14.69 -2.73
C ILE A 1 5.60 -13.81 -3.97
N SER A 2 4.92 -14.18 -5.06
CA SER A 2 4.83 -13.38 -6.29
C SER A 2 3.73 -12.31 -6.21
N SER A 3 3.74 -11.34 -7.13
CA SER A 3 2.67 -10.34 -7.26
C SER A 3 1.30 -10.99 -7.48
N ALA A 4 1.21 -12.03 -8.30
CA ALA A 4 -0.02 -12.79 -8.51
C ALA A 4 -0.55 -13.44 -7.22
N GLN A 5 0.36 -13.96 -6.37
CA GLN A 5 -0.01 -14.52 -5.08
C GLN A 5 -0.48 -13.42 -4.10
N ILE A 6 0.13 -12.22 -4.12
CA ILE A 6 -0.38 -11.07 -3.36
C ILE A 6 -1.79 -10.70 -3.79
N GLY A 7 -2.03 -10.60 -5.10
CA GLY A 7 -3.34 -10.24 -5.64
C GLY A 7 -4.46 -11.24 -5.35
N SER A 8 -4.09 -12.49 -5.02
CA SER A 8 -5.04 -13.55 -4.63
C SER A 8 -5.43 -13.53 -3.14
N LEU A 9 -4.79 -12.68 -2.33
CA LEU A 9 -5.12 -12.55 -0.91
C LEU A 9 -6.51 -11.94 -0.73
N THR A 10 -7.11 -12.23 0.42
CA THR A 10 -8.30 -11.54 0.90
C THR A 10 -7.92 -10.30 1.71
N ALA A 11 -8.85 -9.35 1.82
CA ALA A 11 -8.68 -8.17 2.68
C ALA A 11 -8.34 -8.57 4.14
N THR A 12 -8.98 -9.63 4.66
CA THR A 12 -8.70 -10.14 6.01
C THR A 12 -7.27 -10.68 6.14
N GLN A 13 -6.77 -11.38 5.12
CA GLN A 13 -5.38 -11.86 5.13
C GLN A 13 -4.39 -10.70 5.07
N VAL A 14 -4.67 -9.65 4.28
CA VAL A 14 -3.82 -8.45 4.22
C VAL A 14 -3.82 -7.71 5.57
N ALA A 15 -4.98 -7.55 6.19
CA ALA A 15 -5.07 -6.96 7.54
C ALA A 15 -4.28 -7.79 8.57
N ALA A 16 -4.25 -9.12 8.42
CA ALA A 16 -3.52 -10.04 9.29
C ALA A 16 -2.00 -10.05 9.07
N LEU A 17 -1.48 -9.53 7.94
CA LEU A 17 -0.03 -9.38 7.72
C LEU A 17 0.61 -8.42 8.75
N GLY A 18 -0.19 -7.51 9.32
CA GLY A 18 0.29 -6.48 10.23
C GLY A 18 1.09 -5.38 9.52
N SER A 19 1.41 -4.32 10.27
CA SER A 19 2.07 -3.13 9.73
C SER A 19 3.48 -3.41 9.21
N THR A 20 4.25 -4.24 9.91
CA THR A 20 5.61 -4.64 9.49
C THR A 20 5.59 -5.56 8.27
N GLY A 21 4.60 -6.44 8.16
CA GLY A 21 4.46 -7.33 7.00
C GLY A 21 4.20 -6.56 5.72
N VAL A 22 3.33 -5.55 5.77
CA VAL A 22 3.05 -4.68 4.61
C VAL A 22 4.26 -3.80 4.27
N ALA A 23 4.91 -3.20 5.27
CA ALA A 23 6.12 -2.40 5.05
C ALA A 23 7.30 -3.21 4.49
N GLY A 24 7.32 -4.53 4.73
CA GLY A 24 8.34 -5.45 4.21
C GLY A 24 8.10 -5.92 2.77
N LEU A 25 7.00 -5.54 2.12
CA LEU A 25 6.74 -5.94 0.74
C LEU A 25 7.71 -5.27 -0.24
N SER A 26 8.20 -6.02 -1.22
CA SER A 26 8.96 -5.42 -2.32
C SER A 26 8.04 -4.61 -3.25
N THR A 27 8.61 -3.70 -4.05
CA THR A 27 7.86 -2.95 -5.07
C THR A 27 7.12 -3.88 -6.04
N SER A 28 7.77 -4.98 -6.47
CA SER A 28 7.12 -6.00 -7.31
C SER A 28 5.95 -6.70 -6.61
N GLN A 29 5.99 -6.89 -5.29
CA GLN A 29 4.86 -7.44 -4.55
C GLN A 29 3.74 -6.42 -4.39
N ILE A 30 4.08 -5.14 -4.22
CA ILE A 30 3.13 -4.03 -4.20
C ILE A 30 2.37 -3.91 -5.52
N ASP A 31 2.99 -4.16 -6.66
CA ASP A 31 2.30 -4.22 -7.96
C ASP A 31 1.17 -5.26 -7.98
N GLY A 32 1.25 -6.28 -7.14
CA GLY A 32 0.21 -7.30 -6.97
C GLY A 32 -0.99 -6.86 -6.12
N LEU A 33 -0.90 -5.75 -5.39
CA LEU A 33 -1.99 -5.28 -4.53
C LEU A 33 -3.12 -4.71 -5.38
N THR A 34 -4.32 -5.29 -5.26
CA THR A 34 -5.52 -4.72 -5.88
C THR A 34 -6.02 -3.53 -5.06
N ALA A 35 -6.88 -2.69 -5.65
CA ALA A 35 -7.49 -1.56 -4.93
C ALA A 35 -8.19 -2.00 -3.62
N THR A 36 -8.87 -3.15 -3.64
CA THR A 36 -9.50 -3.73 -2.44
C THR A 36 -8.48 -4.08 -1.36
N LEU A 37 -7.33 -4.63 -1.74
CA LEU A 37 -6.27 -4.96 -0.80
C LEU A 37 -5.56 -3.71 -0.28
N MET A 38 -5.37 -2.69 -1.12
CA MET A 38 -4.85 -1.39 -0.71
C MET A 38 -5.71 -0.78 0.40
N ALA A 39 -7.04 -0.75 0.22
CA ALA A 39 -7.98 -0.24 1.23
C ALA A 39 -8.00 -1.07 2.53
N ALA A 40 -7.56 -2.33 2.49
CA ALA A 40 -7.49 -3.23 3.65
C ALA A 40 -6.22 -3.06 4.50
N ILE A 41 -5.21 -2.32 4.01
CA ILE A 41 -3.98 -2.06 4.77
C ILE A 41 -4.31 -1.17 5.98
N ALA A 42 -3.89 -1.59 7.18
CA ALA A 42 -4.04 -0.78 8.38
C ALA A 42 -3.30 0.57 8.24
N THR A 43 -3.85 1.64 8.81
CA THR A 43 -3.24 2.98 8.78
C THR A 43 -1.80 3.00 9.31
N THR A 44 -1.50 2.18 10.31
CA THR A 44 -0.13 2.00 10.83
C THR A 44 0.80 1.32 9.84
N GLY A 45 0.30 0.46 8.95
CA GLY A 45 1.07 -0.10 7.85
C GLY A 45 1.34 0.93 6.77
N VAL A 46 0.34 1.74 6.40
CA VAL A 46 0.50 2.83 5.44
C VAL A 46 1.53 3.85 5.93
N ALA A 47 1.52 4.21 7.21
CA ALA A 47 2.51 5.12 7.81
C ALA A 47 3.96 4.58 7.74
N LEU A 48 4.15 3.26 7.58
CA LEU A 48 5.47 2.63 7.45
C LEU A 48 5.90 2.39 5.99
N LEU A 49 5.06 2.68 5.00
CA LEU A 49 5.45 2.57 3.59
C LEU A 49 6.56 3.57 3.27
N THR A 50 7.59 3.10 2.60
CA THR A 50 8.66 3.95 2.09
C THR A 50 8.18 4.77 0.89
N THR A 51 8.83 5.90 0.61
CA THR A 51 8.56 6.70 -0.60
C THR A 51 8.80 5.90 -1.87
N THR A 52 9.79 5.01 -1.89
CA THR A 52 10.05 4.09 -3.01
C THR A 52 8.88 3.15 -3.28
N GLN A 53 8.26 2.60 -2.23
CA GLN A 53 7.08 1.75 -2.35
C GLN A 53 5.84 2.54 -2.82
N ILE A 54 5.71 3.80 -2.42
CA ILE A 54 4.62 4.67 -2.89
C ILE A 54 4.82 5.02 -4.37
N LEU A 55 6.04 5.37 -4.77
CA LEU A 55 6.37 5.71 -6.16
C LEU A 55 6.28 4.50 -7.11
N SER A 56 6.26 3.26 -6.60
CA SER A 56 6.02 2.07 -7.43
C SER A 56 4.53 1.79 -7.67
N LEU A 57 3.62 2.48 -6.98
CA LEU A 57 2.18 2.28 -7.19
C LEU A 57 1.77 2.74 -8.60
N ASN A 58 0.69 2.15 -9.11
CA ASN A 58 -0.02 2.70 -10.26
C ASN A 58 -1.18 3.62 -9.84
N GLY A 59 -1.75 4.35 -10.79
CA GLY A 59 -2.84 5.31 -10.53
C GLY A 59 -4.09 4.68 -9.87
N THR A 60 -4.42 3.43 -10.18
CA THR A 60 -5.55 2.72 -9.55
C THR A 60 -5.27 2.43 -8.08
N GLN A 61 -4.05 2.00 -7.75
CA GLN A 61 -3.66 1.73 -6.36
C GLN A 61 -3.51 3.01 -5.55
N ALA A 62 -2.92 4.05 -6.15
CA ALA A 62 -2.79 5.38 -5.54
C ALA A 62 -4.17 5.98 -5.21
N SER A 63 -5.14 5.82 -6.10
CA SER A 63 -6.52 6.29 -5.89
C SER A 63 -7.31 5.42 -4.90
N ALA A 64 -6.80 4.24 -4.53
CA ALA A 64 -7.47 3.31 -3.62
C ALA A 64 -7.20 3.61 -2.13
N PHE A 65 -6.29 4.55 -1.82
CA PHE A 65 -6.09 4.98 -0.44
C PHE A 65 -7.36 5.62 0.12
N THR A 66 -7.77 5.15 1.29
CA THR A 66 -8.88 5.74 2.05
C THR A 66 -8.44 7.03 2.73
N SER A 67 -9.41 7.88 3.09
CA SER A 67 -9.14 9.12 3.84
C SER A 67 -8.40 8.87 5.17
N ALA A 68 -8.71 7.75 5.86
CA ALA A 68 -8.03 7.38 7.10
C ALA A 68 -6.57 6.98 6.86
N GLN A 69 -6.27 6.33 5.75
CA GLN A 69 -4.89 5.98 5.36
C GLN A 69 -4.10 7.23 4.97
N VAL A 70 -4.69 8.14 4.17
CA VAL A 70 -4.06 9.41 3.81
C VAL A 70 -3.77 10.26 5.05
N ALA A 71 -4.71 10.31 6.01
CA ALA A 71 -4.51 11.03 7.28
C ALA A 71 -3.37 10.46 8.14
N ALA A 72 -2.97 9.20 7.93
CA ALA A 72 -1.86 8.56 8.64
C ALA A 72 -0.51 8.72 7.93
N MET A 73 -0.49 9.25 6.69
CA MET A 73 0.73 9.46 5.93
C MET A 73 1.51 10.68 6.45
N SER A 74 2.84 10.61 6.38
CA SER A 74 3.73 11.76 6.53
C SER A 74 3.66 12.68 5.30
N SER A 75 4.11 13.93 5.46
CA SER A 75 4.20 14.88 4.34
C SER A 75 5.03 14.35 3.18
N THR A 76 6.17 13.69 3.46
CA THR A 76 7.03 13.13 2.41
C THR A 76 6.36 12.00 1.61
N GLN A 77 5.53 11.19 2.27
CA GLN A 77 4.74 10.16 1.60
C GLN A 77 3.64 10.78 0.72
N ILE A 78 3.00 11.85 1.19
CA ILE A 78 2.01 12.61 0.42
C ILE A 78 2.66 13.26 -0.81
N ASP A 79 3.83 13.89 -0.66
CA ASP A 79 4.59 14.46 -1.78
C ASP A 79 4.95 13.40 -2.83
N SER A 80 5.28 12.19 -2.38
CA SER A 80 5.55 11.05 -3.29
C SER A 80 4.29 10.64 -4.05
N LEU A 81 3.13 10.64 -3.40
CA LEU A 81 1.84 10.35 -4.04
C LEU A 81 1.46 11.42 -5.07
N VAL A 82 1.71 12.70 -4.76
CA VAL A 82 1.50 13.82 -5.68
C VAL A 82 2.44 13.74 -6.89
N THR A 83 3.69 13.32 -6.69
CA THR A 83 4.68 13.16 -7.77
C THR A 83 4.30 12.04 -8.75
N LEU A 84 3.59 11.02 -8.25
CA LEU A 84 3.14 9.88 -9.05
C LEU A 84 1.96 10.19 -9.98
N LEU A 85 1.09 11.11 -9.58
CA LEU A 85 -0.18 11.44 -10.26
C LEU A 85 -0.01 12.57 -11.29
#